data_AF-A0A972MNS6-F1
#
_entry.id   AF-A0A972MNS6-F1
#
_cell.length_a   1.000
_cell.length_b   1.000
_cell.length_c   1.000
_cell.angle_alpha   90.00
_cell.angle_beta   90.00
_cell.angle_gamma   90.00
#
_symmetry.space_group_name_H-M   'P 1'
#
loop_
_entity.id
_entity.type
_entity.pdbx_description
1 polymer ?
#
loop_
_entity_poly.entity_id
_entity_poly.type
_entity_poly.pdbx_seq_one_letter_code
_entity_poly.pdbx_strand_id
1 'polypeptide(L)'
;HKSAFELNSSSGLISLIEGGLSAKVKSDIPFMGIDHIELFFGKARDGYRYSGGLIEIPTVKVVEGKGVIDNLNDLILQLQQLPLKDILDSARAIIDDNRRPINNLIKHLDSVIKRFAKSVRDINRFTSSEEFLNISANINNLLGELELTLLDIQKLTREYGENSKFGDQLSLTLESISEASRSFDKTNRILQRNPNALLVGDN
;
A
#
# COMPACT_ATOMS: atom_id res chain seq x y z
N HIS A 1 7.81 56.98 -18.39
CA HIS A 1 7.69 55.60 -17.87
C HIS A 1 8.56 54.70 -18.74
N LYS A 2 9.69 54.22 -18.19
CA LYS A 2 10.69 53.40 -18.88
C LYS A 2 10.22 51.94 -18.93
N SER A 3 10.22 51.38 -20.14
CA SER A 3 10.20 49.95 -20.40
C SER A 3 11.52 49.34 -19.90
N ALA A 4 11.44 48.29 -19.08
CA ALA A 4 12.61 47.51 -18.66
C ALA A 4 12.17 46.06 -18.42
N PHE A 5 12.12 45.29 -19.51
CA PHE A 5 12.15 43.82 -19.47
C PHE A 5 13.14 43.35 -20.54
N GLU A 6 14.35 43.91 -20.51
CA GLU A 6 15.52 43.27 -21.10
C GLU A 6 16.23 42.54 -19.95
N LEU A 7 15.76 41.32 -19.69
CA LEU A 7 16.47 40.39 -18.84
C LEU A 7 17.66 39.86 -19.63
N ASN A 8 18.85 40.32 -19.27
CA ASN A 8 20.04 39.49 -19.41
C ASN A 8 19.72 38.20 -18.63
N SER A 9 19.49 37.09 -19.31
CA SER A 9 18.77 35.91 -18.79
C SER A 9 19.33 35.37 -17.47
N SER A 10 20.61 35.60 -17.19
CA SER A 10 21.29 35.26 -15.94
C SER A 10 20.86 36.12 -14.74
N SER A 11 20.66 37.43 -14.89
CA SER A 11 20.35 38.32 -13.75
C SER A 11 18.91 38.15 -13.27
N GLY A 12 17.99 37.88 -14.19
CA GLY A 12 16.60 37.53 -13.86
C GLY A 12 16.51 36.25 -13.04
N LEU A 13 17.20 35.20 -13.48
CA LEU A 13 17.20 33.91 -12.79
C LEU A 13 17.80 34.01 -11.38
N ILE A 14 18.89 34.77 -11.21
CA ILE A 14 19.51 35.02 -9.90
C ILE A 14 18.52 35.68 -8.95
N SER A 15 17.79 36.71 -9.40
CA SER A 15 16.80 37.38 -8.55
C SER A 15 15.65 36.45 -8.11
N LEU A 16 15.29 35.47 -8.96
CA LEU A 16 14.28 34.47 -8.60
C LEU A 16 14.83 33.47 -7.56
N ILE A 17 16.08 33.03 -7.70
CA ILE A 17 16.73 32.14 -6.72
C ILE A 17 16.89 32.84 -5.36
N GLU A 18 17.32 34.12 -5.36
CA GLU A 18 17.37 34.94 -4.14
C GLU A 18 15.97 35.14 -3.51
N GLY A 19 14.94 35.19 -4.35
CA GLY A 19 13.53 35.19 -3.93
C GLY A 19 12.99 33.84 -3.44
N GLY A 20 13.82 32.78 -3.44
CA GLY A 20 13.46 31.45 -2.94
C GLY A 20 13.15 30.41 -4.02
N LEU A 21 13.42 30.68 -5.30
CA LEU A 21 13.25 29.69 -6.37
C LEU A 21 14.16 28.47 -6.11
N SER A 22 13.53 27.31 -6.05
CA SER A 22 14.16 26.01 -5.78
C SER A 22 13.62 24.97 -6.76
N ALA A 23 14.37 23.88 -6.92
CA ALA A 23 13.97 22.72 -7.70
C ALA A 23 13.80 21.49 -6.81
N LYS A 24 12.83 20.64 -7.13
CA LYS A 24 12.76 19.27 -6.61
C LYS A 24 12.42 18.32 -7.74
N VAL A 25 12.93 17.10 -7.67
CA VAL A 25 12.48 16.03 -8.55
C VAL A 25 11.12 15.57 -8.05
N LYS A 26 10.16 15.48 -8.95
CA LYS A 26 8.85 14.91 -8.67
C LYS A 26 8.61 13.79 -9.68
N SER A 27 8.27 12.62 -9.17
CA SER A 27 7.92 11.47 -10.00
C SER A 27 6.39 11.43 -10.06
N ASP A 28 5.82 11.96 -11.14
CA ASP A 28 4.36 12.04 -11.29
C ASP A 28 3.74 10.67 -11.61
N ILE A 29 4.52 9.67 -12.03
CA ILE A 29 4.02 8.34 -12.44
C ILE A 29 5.11 7.26 -12.23
N PRO A 30 5.04 6.44 -11.17
CA PRO A 30 6.09 5.45 -10.83
C PRO A 30 6.37 4.39 -11.90
N PHE A 31 5.39 4.07 -12.76
CA PHE A 31 5.51 3.01 -13.77
C PHE A 31 5.96 3.49 -15.15
N MET A 32 6.01 4.81 -15.39
CA MET A 32 6.46 5.36 -16.68
C MET A 32 7.95 5.73 -16.69
N GLY A 33 8.62 5.77 -15.53
CA GLY A 33 10.03 6.16 -15.43
C GLY A 33 10.30 7.61 -15.88
N ILE A 34 9.27 8.47 -15.83
CA ILE A 34 9.37 9.87 -16.21
C ILE A 34 9.46 10.71 -14.94
N ASP A 35 10.68 11.17 -14.66
CA ASP A 35 10.93 12.19 -13.65
C ASP A 35 10.79 13.57 -14.29
N HIS A 36 10.12 14.49 -13.60
CA HIS A 36 10.12 15.90 -13.98
C HIS A 36 10.68 16.74 -12.84
N ILE A 37 11.24 17.90 -13.22
CA ILE A 37 11.77 18.87 -12.27
C ILE A 37 10.67 19.90 -12.02
N GLU A 38 10.17 19.93 -10.77
CA GLU A 38 9.26 20.99 -10.32
C GLU A 38 10.08 22.18 -9.83
N LEU A 39 9.81 23.37 -10.38
CA LEU A 39 10.34 24.65 -9.91
C LEU A 39 9.31 25.31 -9.00
N PHE A 40 9.69 25.63 -7.77
CA PHE A 40 8.80 26.21 -6.76
C PHE A 40 9.52 27.23 -5.89
N PHE A 41 8.78 28.12 -5.23
CA PHE A 41 9.34 29.08 -4.27
C PHE A 41 9.27 28.50 -2.86
N GLY A 42 10.43 28.24 -2.25
CA GLY A 42 10.55 27.64 -0.92
C GLY A 42 11.81 28.10 -0.20
N LYS A 43 11.94 27.77 1.09
CA LYS A 43 13.14 28.09 1.87
C LYS A 43 14.27 27.12 1.52
N ALA A 44 14.89 27.28 0.35
CA ALA A 44 16.22 26.70 0.13
C ALA A 44 17.18 27.33 1.16
N ARG A 45 18.00 26.48 1.81
CA ARG A 45 18.97 26.95 2.82
C ARG A 45 20.21 27.58 2.19
N ASP A 46 20.43 27.34 0.90
CA ASP A 46 21.61 27.78 0.17
C ASP A 46 21.19 28.67 -1.02
N GLY A 47 21.92 29.76 -1.24
CA GLY A 47 21.75 30.62 -2.42
C GLY A 47 22.25 29.96 -3.72
N TYR A 48 22.21 30.71 -4.83
CA TYR A 48 22.72 30.24 -6.12
C TYR A 48 24.23 29.93 -6.06
N ARG A 49 24.67 28.95 -6.84
CA ARG A 49 26.09 28.61 -7.02
C ARG A 49 26.46 28.65 -8.49
N TYR A 50 27.72 28.95 -8.77
CA TYR A 50 28.27 28.83 -10.12
C TYR A 50 29.11 27.56 -10.23
N SER A 51 28.83 26.76 -11.24
CA SER A 51 29.54 25.52 -11.52
C SER A 51 29.67 25.35 -13.02
N GLY A 52 30.90 25.18 -13.51
CA GLY A 52 31.15 25.02 -14.96
C GLY A 52 30.68 26.19 -15.84
N GLY A 53 30.57 27.41 -15.30
CA GLY A 53 30.06 28.57 -16.04
C GLY A 53 28.53 28.67 -16.12
N LEU A 54 27.80 27.77 -15.45
CA LEU A 54 26.33 27.78 -15.35
C LEU A 54 25.89 28.12 -13.91
N ILE A 55 24.66 28.65 -13.80
CA ILE A 55 24.00 28.89 -12.51
C ILE A 55 23.29 27.59 -12.08
N GLU A 56 23.59 27.12 -10.87
CA GLU A 56 22.90 26.00 -10.25
C GLU A 56 21.69 26.49 -9.46
N ILE A 57 20.51 25.92 -9.75
CA ILE A 57 19.29 26.14 -8.97
C ILE A 57 19.36 25.28 -7.70
N PRO A 58 19.13 25.84 -6.50
CA PRO A 58 19.11 25.08 -5.26
C PRO A 58 18.10 23.93 -5.33
N THR A 59 18.53 22.73 -4.96
CA THR A 59 17.65 21.55 -4.90
C THR A 59 17.26 21.23 -3.47
N VAL A 60 16.00 20.85 -3.26
CA VAL A 60 15.54 20.30 -1.98
C VAL A 60 15.52 18.79 -2.11
N LYS A 61 16.19 18.09 -1.18
CA LYS A 61 16.03 16.63 -1.07
C LYS A 61 14.57 16.35 -0.69
N VAL A 62 13.86 15.66 -1.57
CA VAL A 62 12.58 15.05 -1.20
C VAL A 62 12.91 14.02 -0.12
N VAL A 63 12.44 14.25 1.10
CA VAL A 63 12.38 13.18 2.09
C VAL A 63 11.23 12.31 1.61
N GLU A 64 11.55 11.20 0.95
CA GLU A 64 10.55 10.21 0.55
C GLU A 64 9.86 9.70 1.83
N GLY A 65 8.70 10.26 2.14
CA GLY A 65 7.74 9.57 2.99
C GLY A 65 7.27 8.34 2.23
N LYS A 66 7.08 7.20 2.93
CA LYS A 66 6.45 6.02 2.32
C LYS A 66 5.13 6.44 1.67
N GLY A 67 5.09 6.42 0.35
CA GLY A 67 3.93 6.81 -0.42
C GLY A 67 2.81 5.80 -0.24
N VAL A 68 1.62 6.12 -0.75
CA VAL A 68 0.50 5.17 -0.75
C VAL A 68 0.86 3.88 -1.49
N ILE A 69 1.66 3.97 -2.56
CA ILE A 69 2.16 2.82 -3.31
C ILE A 69 3.07 1.92 -2.46
N ASP A 70 3.94 2.48 -1.62
CA ASP A 70 4.80 1.68 -0.75
C ASP A 70 3.97 0.94 0.31
N ASN A 71 2.99 1.63 0.90
CA ASN A 71 2.05 1.01 1.83
C ASN A 71 1.24 -0.10 1.16
N LEU A 72 0.91 0.04 -0.13
CA LEU A 72 0.23 -0.98 -0.91
C LEU A 72 1.11 -2.19 -1.23
N ASN A 73 2.37 -1.97 -1.58
CA ASN A 73 3.32 -3.05 -1.80
C ASN A 73 3.53 -3.86 -0.51
N ASP A 74 3.70 -3.18 0.62
CA ASP A 74 3.78 -3.82 1.93
C ASP A 74 2.52 -4.64 2.22
N LEU A 75 1.35 -4.09 1.92
CA LEU A 75 0.07 -4.79 2.08
C LEU A 75 -0.01 -6.06 1.22
N ILE A 76 0.32 -5.97 -0.07
CA ILE A 76 0.32 -7.11 -0.98
C ILE A 76 1.26 -8.20 -0.46
N LEU A 77 2.44 -7.81 0.02
CA LEU A 77 3.41 -8.74 0.62
C LEU A 77 2.85 -9.41 1.88
N GLN A 78 2.22 -8.64 2.78
CA GLN A 78 1.56 -9.19 3.97
C GLN A 78 0.48 -10.22 3.60
N LEU A 79 -0.39 -9.89 2.63
CA LEU A 79 -1.45 -10.79 2.17
C LEU A 79 -0.89 -12.10 1.57
N GLN A 80 0.21 -12.01 0.81
CA GLN A 80 0.86 -13.17 0.20
C GLN A 80 1.53 -14.10 1.22
N GLN A 81 1.92 -13.57 2.37
CA GLN A 81 2.59 -14.31 3.43
C GLN A 81 1.61 -14.99 4.41
N LEU A 82 0.30 -14.76 4.30
CA LEU A 82 -0.67 -15.40 5.17
C LEU A 82 -0.60 -16.95 5.02
N PRO A 83 -0.44 -17.70 6.12
CA PRO A 83 -0.25 -19.16 6.09
C PRO A 83 -1.58 -19.94 5.87
N LEU A 84 -2.44 -19.44 4.99
CA LEU A 84 -3.81 -19.95 4.80
C LEU A 84 -3.84 -21.41 4.32
N LYS A 85 -2.84 -21.82 3.53
CA LYS A 85 -2.73 -23.20 3.05
C LYS A 85 -2.41 -24.15 4.20
N ASP A 86 -1.47 -23.79 5.06
CA ASP A 86 -1.07 -24.61 6.20
C ASP A 86 -2.24 -24.78 7.17
N ILE A 87 -3.03 -23.72 7.38
CA ILE A 87 -4.27 -23.80 8.18
C ILE A 87 -5.30 -24.73 7.54
N LEU A 88 -5.51 -24.65 6.23
CA LEU A 88 -6.44 -25.52 5.53
C LEU A 88 -6.02 -26.99 5.64
N ASP A 89 -4.73 -27.28 5.49
CA ASP A 89 -4.18 -28.62 5.58
C ASP A 89 -4.23 -29.16 7.02
N SER A 90 -3.87 -28.35 8.02
CA SER A 90 -4.02 -28.69 9.44
C SER A 90 -5.49 -28.90 9.83
N ALA A 91 -6.41 -28.07 9.33
CA ALA A 91 -7.84 -28.23 9.59
C ALA A 91 -8.37 -29.55 9.01
N ARG A 92 -7.92 -29.95 7.80
CA ARG A 92 -8.29 -31.23 7.17
C ARG A 92 -7.80 -32.42 7.98
N ALA A 93 -6.59 -32.36 8.52
CA ALA A 93 -6.00 -33.43 9.33
C ALA A 93 -6.76 -33.68 10.65
N ILE A 94 -7.53 -32.70 11.14
CA ILE A 94 -8.36 -32.84 12.35
C ILE A 94 -9.67 -33.60 12.05
N ILE A 95 -10.05 -33.80 10.79
CA ILE A 95 -11.32 -34.44 10.39
C ILE A 95 -11.18 -35.96 10.15
N ASP A 96 -10.44 -36.68 11.00
CA ASP A 96 -10.38 -38.15 10.88
C ASP A 96 -11.61 -38.88 11.45
N ASP A 97 -12.55 -38.19 12.14
CA ASP A 97 -13.66 -38.82 12.86
C ASP A 97 -15.10 -38.40 12.45
N ASN A 98 -15.38 -38.23 11.15
CA ASN A 98 -16.77 -38.23 10.62
C ASN A 98 -17.71 -37.09 11.11
N ARG A 99 -17.28 -35.81 11.03
CA ARG A 99 -18.10 -34.66 11.50
C ARG A 99 -18.50 -33.69 10.37
N ARG A 100 -19.73 -33.85 9.87
CA ARG A 100 -20.35 -32.99 8.82
C ARG A 100 -20.22 -31.47 9.03
N PRO A 101 -20.29 -30.90 10.26
CA PRO A 101 -20.18 -29.45 10.45
C PRO A 101 -18.81 -28.87 10.04
N ILE A 102 -17.72 -29.59 10.35
CA ILE A 102 -16.36 -29.11 10.07
C ILE A 102 -16.08 -29.17 8.56
N ASN A 103 -16.61 -30.18 7.85
CA ASN A 103 -16.48 -30.29 6.39
C ASN A 103 -17.05 -29.07 5.64
N ASN A 104 -18.15 -28.50 6.12
CA ASN A 104 -18.74 -27.31 5.49
C ASN A 104 -17.87 -26.07 5.73
N LEU A 105 -17.29 -25.92 6.93
CA LEU A 105 -16.36 -24.84 7.24
C LEU A 105 -15.06 -24.95 6.46
N ILE A 106 -14.52 -26.16 6.28
CA ILE A 106 -13.32 -26.37 5.44
C ILE A 106 -13.60 -26.05 3.98
N LYS A 107 -14.76 -26.46 3.45
CA LYS A 107 -15.17 -26.10 2.08
C LYS A 107 -15.35 -24.60 1.95
N HIS A 108 -15.91 -23.94 2.97
CA HIS A 108 -16.04 -22.50 2.98
C HIS A 108 -14.66 -21.82 3.02
N LEU A 109 -13.77 -22.25 3.93
CA LEU A 109 -12.39 -21.78 4.02
C LEU A 109 -11.64 -21.92 2.69
N ASP A 110 -11.69 -23.09 2.06
CA ASP A 110 -11.07 -23.32 0.74
C ASP A 110 -11.62 -22.37 -0.33
N SER A 111 -12.94 -22.11 -0.32
CA SER A 111 -13.58 -21.15 -1.23
C SER A 111 -13.11 -19.71 -0.98
N VAL A 112 -13.08 -19.28 0.29
CA VAL A 112 -12.62 -17.93 0.67
C VAL A 112 -11.15 -17.76 0.30
N ILE A 113 -10.29 -18.74 0.57
CA ILE A 113 -8.86 -18.73 0.18
C ILE A 113 -8.69 -18.57 -1.33
N LYS A 114 -9.48 -19.29 -2.14
CA LYS A 114 -9.44 -19.17 -3.61
C LYS A 114 -9.85 -17.78 -4.09
N ARG A 115 -10.92 -17.21 -3.52
CA ARG A 115 -11.37 -15.84 -3.83
C ARG A 115 -10.34 -14.80 -3.39
N PHE A 116 -9.74 -15.00 -2.23
CA PHE A 116 -8.68 -14.15 -1.70
C PHE A 116 -7.45 -14.16 -2.60
N ALA A 117 -6.94 -15.33 -2.96
CA ALA A 117 -5.81 -15.48 -3.88
C ALA A 117 -6.10 -14.91 -5.28
N LYS A 118 -7.35 -14.95 -5.75
CA LYS A 118 -7.76 -14.24 -6.96
C LYS A 118 -7.68 -12.73 -6.78
N SER A 119 -8.24 -12.21 -5.68
CA SER A 119 -8.29 -10.77 -5.40
C SER A 119 -6.89 -10.17 -5.22
N VAL A 120 -6.00 -10.87 -4.52
CA VAL A 120 -4.58 -10.46 -4.38
C VAL A 120 -3.88 -10.40 -5.74
N ARG A 121 -4.15 -11.33 -6.65
CA ARG A 121 -3.60 -11.28 -8.02
C ARG A 121 -4.19 -10.13 -8.84
N ASP A 122 -5.47 -9.84 -8.65
CA ASP A 122 -6.16 -8.77 -9.35
C ASP A 122 -5.67 -7.38 -8.88
N ILE A 123 -5.17 -7.23 -7.64
CA ILE A 123 -4.48 -5.99 -7.19
C ILE A 123 -3.32 -5.62 -8.11
N ASN A 124 -2.51 -6.58 -8.57
CA ASN A 124 -1.34 -6.27 -9.40
C ASN A 124 -1.70 -5.71 -10.79
N ARG A 125 -2.99 -5.56 -11.09
CA ARG A 125 -3.50 -5.16 -12.41
C ARG A 125 -4.29 -3.84 -12.40
N PHE A 126 -4.44 -3.15 -11.26
CA PHE A 126 -5.22 -1.90 -11.26
C PHE A 126 -4.49 -0.82 -12.05
N THR A 127 -5.26 -0.07 -12.83
CA THR A 127 -4.77 1.08 -13.61
C THR A 127 -5.39 2.40 -13.17
N SER A 128 -6.38 2.33 -12.26
CA SER A 128 -7.12 3.48 -11.74
C SER A 128 -7.42 3.37 -10.24
N SER A 129 -7.74 4.51 -9.63
CA SER A 129 -8.14 4.59 -8.22
C SER A 129 -9.50 3.97 -7.93
N GLU A 130 -10.44 4.02 -8.88
CA GLU A 130 -11.76 3.38 -8.74
C GLU A 130 -11.66 1.85 -8.72
N GLU A 131 -10.90 1.26 -9.64
CA GLU A 131 -10.61 -0.18 -9.64
C GLU A 131 -9.96 -0.62 -8.34
N PHE A 132 -9.02 0.19 -7.82
CA PHE A 132 -8.37 -0.07 -6.55
C PHE A 132 -9.36 -0.07 -5.38
N LEU A 133 -10.25 0.93 -5.29
CA LEU A 133 -11.25 1.01 -4.22
C LEU A 133 -12.19 -0.21 -4.22
N ASN A 134 -12.60 -0.65 -5.41
CA ASN A 134 -13.45 -1.83 -5.57
C ASN A 134 -12.74 -3.12 -5.13
N ILE A 135 -11.49 -3.31 -5.56
CA ILE A 135 -10.69 -4.48 -5.16
C ILE A 135 -10.42 -4.46 -3.65
N SER A 136 -10.15 -3.30 -3.08
CA SER A 136 -9.89 -3.13 -1.65
C SER A 136 -11.10 -3.47 -0.80
N ALA A 137 -12.29 -3.01 -1.21
CA ALA A 137 -13.53 -3.37 -0.55
C ALA A 137 -13.75 -4.89 -0.57
N ASN A 138 -13.48 -5.54 -1.71
CA ASN A 138 -13.58 -6.98 -1.83
C ASN A 138 -12.57 -7.73 -0.95
N ILE A 139 -11.33 -7.25 -0.84
CA ILE A 139 -10.31 -7.85 0.04
C ILE A 139 -10.70 -7.71 1.51
N ASN A 140 -11.17 -6.54 1.94
CA ASN A 140 -11.65 -6.34 3.31
C ASN A 140 -12.78 -7.30 3.65
N ASN A 141 -13.73 -7.49 2.73
CA ASN A 141 -14.81 -8.47 2.91
C ASN A 141 -14.25 -9.89 3.05
N LEU A 142 -13.30 -10.28 2.19
CA LEU A 142 -12.68 -11.61 2.23
C LEU A 142 -11.84 -11.84 3.50
N LEU A 143 -11.14 -10.81 4.00
CA LEU A 143 -10.43 -10.88 5.28
C LEU A 143 -11.40 -11.09 6.44
N GLY A 144 -12.54 -10.38 6.44
CA GLY A 144 -13.59 -10.60 7.44
C GLY A 144 -14.23 -11.99 7.35
N GLU A 145 -14.49 -12.49 6.14
CA GLU A 145 -14.97 -13.86 5.94
C GLU A 145 -13.95 -14.91 6.42
N LEU A 146 -12.65 -14.70 6.15
CA LEU A 146 -11.59 -15.56 6.67
C LEU A 146 -11.58 -15.55 8.20
N GLU A 147 -11.59 -14.37 8.82
CA GLU A 147 -11.59 -14.23 10.28
C GLU A 147 -12.76 -14.98 10.93
N LEU A 148 -13.98 -14.78 10.44
CA LEU A 148 -15.17 -15.46 10.95
C LEU A 148 -15.08 -16.99 10.77
N THR A 149 -14.65 -17.44 9.60
CA THR A 149 -14.49 -18.88 9.31
C THR A 149 -13.47 -19.53 10.25
N LEU A 150 -12.34 -18.86 10.45
CA LEU A 150 -11.26 -19.32 11.32
C LEU A 150 -11.68 -19.32 12.80
N LEU A 151 -12.44 -18.33 13.25
CA LEU A 151 -13.02 -18.29 14.60
C LEU A 151 -14.01 -19.44 14.83
N ASP A 152 -14.85 -19.77 13.85
CA ASP A 152 -15.79 -20.88 13.98
C ASP A 152 -15.07 -22.24 13.98
N ILE A 153 -14.01 -22.38 13.18
CA ILE A 153 -13.12 -23.55 13.27
C ILE A 153 -12.43 -23.60 14.65
N GLN A 154 -11.99 -22.46 15.21
CA GLN A 154 -11.36 -22.41 16.52
C GLN A 154 -12.32 -22.86 17.63
N LYS A 155 -13.57 -22.40 17.62
CA LYS A 155 -14.59 -22.80 18.60
C LYS A 155 -14.83 -24.30 18.55
N LEU A 156 -15.07 -24.85 17.36
CA LEU A 156 -15.32 -26.29 17.20
C LEU A 156 -14.11 -27.12 17.60
N THR A 157 -12.90 -26.71 17.26
CA THR A 157 -11.70 -27.47 17.64
C THR A 157 -11.42 -27.46 19.14
N ARG A 158 -11.70 -26.36 19.86
CA ARG A 158 -11.67 -26.33 21.33
C ARG A 158 -12.67 -27.29 21.96
N GLU A 159 -13.86 -27.43 21.38
CA GLU A 159 -14.88 -28.39 21.86
C GLU A 159 -14.47 -29.86 21.65
N TYR A 160 -13.50 -30.13 20.76
CA TYR A 160 -13.17 -31.48 20.29
C TYR A 160 -11.78 -32.00 20.66
N GLY A 161 -10.99 -31.24 21.43
CA GLY A 161 -9.70 -31.66 21.96
C GLY A 161 -8.55 -30.76 21.50
N GLU A 162 -7.69 -30.38 22.45
CA GLU A 162 -6.63 -29.39 22.26
C GLU A 162 -5.46 -29.94 21.44
N ASN A 163 -5.44 -29.67 20.14
CA ASN A 163 -4.18 -29.67 19.39
C ASN A 163 -3.51 -28.30 19.56
N SER A 164 -2.55 -28.20 20.49
CA SER A 164 -1.83 -26.95 20.78
C SER A 164 -1.24 -26.31 19.51
N LYS A 165 -0.60 -27.10 18.65
CA LYS A 165 0.01 -26.62 17.41
C LYS A 165 -1.01 -26.03 16.42
N PHE A 166 -2.19 -26.64 16.29
CA PHE A 166 -3.24 -26.09 15.40
C PHE A 166 -3.82 -24.80 15.97
N GLY A 167 -4.08 -24.78 17.28
CA GLY A 167 -4.58 -23.58 17.98
C GLY A 167 -3.61 -22.41 17.89
N ASP A 168 -2.31 -22.66 18.05
CA ASP A 168 -1.26 -21.65 17.93
C ASP A 168 -1.18 -21.09 16.50
N GLN A 169 -1.13 -21.96 15.49
CA GLN A 169 -1.13 -21.56 14.08
C GLN A 169 -2.37 -20.74 13.71
N LEU A 170 -3.55 -21.17 14.19
CA LEU A 170 -4.81 -20.49 13.94
C LEU A 170 -4.84 -19.11 14.57
N SER A 171 -4.32 -18.97 15.79
CA SER A 171 -4.25 -17.69 16.50
C SER A 171 -3.31 -16.71 15.80
N LEU A 172 -2.13 -17.16 15.37
CA LEU A 172 -1.19 -16.35 14.58
C LEU A 172 -1.79 -15.91 13.24
N THR A 173 -2.57 -16.77 12.61
CA THR A 173 -3.24 -16.43 11.34
C THR A 173 -4.34 -15.39 11.55
N LEU A 174 -5.15 -15.52 12.61
CA LEU A 174 -6.16 -14.54 12.98
C LEU A 174 -5.54 -13.18 13.28
N GLU A 175 -4.42 -13.15 14.00
CA GLU A 175 -3.65 -11.92 14.26
C GLU A 175 -3.17 -11.29 12.95
N SER A 176 -2.55 -12.09 12.07
CA SER A 176 -2.05 -11.61 10.77
C SER A 176 -3.19 -11.08 9.87
N ILE A 177 -4.35 -11.73 9.86
CA ILE A 177 -5.55 -11.26 9.14
C ILE A 177 -6.06 -9.94 9.74
N SER A 178 -6.10 -9.83 11.07
CA SER A 178 -6.48 -8.60 11.76
C SER A 178 -5.54 -7.43 11.43
N GLU A 179 -4.23 -7.68 11.40
CA GLU A 179 -3.24 -6.68 11.01
C GLU A 179 -3.38 -6.26 9.55
N ALA A 180 -3.55 -7.22 8.64
CA ALA A 180 -3.79 -6.96 7.23
C ALA A 180 -5.06 -6.12 7.03
N SER A 181 -6.15 -6.45 7.73
CA SER A 181 -7.43 -5.73 7.68
C SER A 181 -7.28 -4.27 8.14
N ARG A 182 -6.60 -4.03 9.28
CA ARG A 182 -6.32 -2.67 9.77
C ARG A 182 -5.46 -1.87 8.80
N SER A 183 -4.46 -2.50 8.21
CA SER A 183 -3.55 -1.86 7.25
C SER A 183 -4.28 -1.51 5.95
N PHE A 184 -5.19 -2.37 5.48
CA PHE A 184 -6.06 -2.09 4.34
C PHE A 184 -7.02 -0.93 4.63
N ASP A 185 -7.67 -0.93 5.79
CA ASP A 185 -8.55 0.15 6.21
C ASP A 185 -7.84 1.50 6.26
N LYS A 186 -6.62 1.53 6.80
CA LYS A 186 -5.80 2.74 6.81
C LYS A 186 -5.52 3.23 5.40
N THR A 187 -5.11 2.33 4.50
CA THR A 187 -4.78 2.68 3.12
C THR A 187 -6.01 3.14 2.34
N ASN A 188 -7.15 2.47 2.52
CA ASN A 188 -8.43 2.85 1.93
C ASN A 188 -8.87 4.25 2.41
N ARG A 189 -8.69 4.58 3.70
CA ARG A 189 -8.98 5.93 4.21
C ARG A 189 -8.09 7.00 3.61
N ILE A 190 -6.81 6.72 3.39
CA ILE A 190 -5.90 7.67 2.71
C ILE A 190 -6.40 7.93 1.29
N LEU A 191 -6.78 6.87 0.58
CA LEU A 191 -7.26 6.97 -0.80
C LEU A 191 -8.64 7.61 -0.95
N GLN A 192 -9.54 7.41 0.00
CA GLN A 192 -10.82 8.12 0.03
C GLN A 192 -10.62 9.62 0.25
N ARG A 193 -9.60 10.00 1.05
CA ARG A 193 -9.27 11.42 1.30
C ARG A 193 -8.52 12.05 0.13
N ASN A 194 -7.66 11.29 -0.53
CA ASN A 194 -6.87 11.74 -1.68
C ASN A 194 -6.88 10.65 -2.77
N PRO A 195 -7.92 10.60 -3.63
CA PRO A 195 -8.04 9.58 -4.68
C PRO A 195 -6.90 9.63 -5.70
N ASN A 196 -6.25 10.79 -5.82
CA ASN A 196 -5.12 11.00 -6.72
C ASN A 196 -3.79 10.56 -6.10
N ALA A 197 -3.74 10.13 -4.83
CA ALA A 197 -2.50 9.71 -4.17
C ALA A 197 -1.86 8.46 -4.82
N LEU A 198 -2.63 7.65 -5.56
CA LEU A 198 -2.10 6.54 -6.37
C LEU A 198 -1.37 7.02 -7.62
N LEU A 199 -1.85 8.13 -8.19
CA LEU A 199 -1.33 8.69 -9.42
C LEU A 199 -0.17 9.62 -9.12
N VAL A 200 -0.31 10.52 -8.15
CA VAL A 200 0.57 11.67 -7.94
C VAL A 200 1.47 11.52 -6.69
N GLY A 201 1.31 10.43 -5.93
CA GLY A 201 1.93 10.27 -4.60
C GLY A 201 1.21 11.07 -3.50
N ASP A 202 1.50 10.75 -2.23
CA ASP A 202 1.07 11.56 -1.07
C ASP A 202 2.21 12.53 -0.75
N ASN A 203 1.96 13.84 -0.80
CA ASN A 203 2.94 14.87 -0.43
C ASN A 203 2.76 15.30 1.02
#